data_AF-A0A1H8XAK0-F1
#
_entry.id   AF-A0A1H8XAK0-F1
#
_cell.length_a   1.000
_cell.length_b   1.000
_cell.length_c   1.000
_cell.angle_alpha   90.00
_cell.angle_beta   90.00
_cell.angle_gamma   90.00
#
_symmetry.space_group_name_H-M   'P 1'
#
loop_
_entity.id
_entity.type
_entity.pdbx_description
1 polymer ?
#
loop_
_entity_poly.entity_id
_entity_poly.type
_entity_poly.pdbx_seq_one_letter_code
_entity_poly.pdbx_strand_id
1 'polypeptide(L)'
;MADPWVKRRAHPRRLESGRVTFVCENWAYYERNQGPKRNSYKHPCPKCGARVLSVHMPNGGWAHFEGEPGMTRIKHPCLHRGEGLCRVRDTLTLDLFQDI
;
A
#
# COMPACT_ATOMS: atom_id res chain seq x y z
N MET A 1 16.27 -10.46 -14.29
CA MET A 1 16.17 -9.32 -13.36
C MET A 1 14.99 -9.62 -12.44
N ALA A 2 15.21 -9.74 -11.12
CA ALA A 2 14.13 -10.05 -10.19
C ALA A 2 13.23 -8.82 -10.03
N ASP A 3 11.92 -9.01 -10.17
CA ASP A 3 10.94 -7.97 -9.92
C ASP A 3 11.11 -7.47 -8.46
N PRO A 4 11.29 -6.15 -8.22
CA PRO A 4 11.42 -5.61 -6.86
C PRO A 4 10.14 -5.79 -6.02
N TRP A 5 9.06 -6.27 -6.64
CA TRP A 5 7.83 -6.64 -5.98
C TRP A 5 7.86 -8.05 -5.41
N VAL A 6 7.63 -8.13 -4.10
CA VAL A 6 7.43 -9.39 -3.40
C VAL A 6 5.98 -9.46 -2.94
N LYS A 7 5.27 -10.51 -3.35
CA LYS A 7 3.95 -10.82 -2.82
C LYS A 7 4.09 -11.41 -1.42
N ARG A 8 3.60 -10.70 -0.40
CA ARG A 8 3.63 -11.15 1.00
C ARG A 8 2.33 -11.86 1.35
N ARG A 9 2.42 -13.12 1.78
CA ARG A 9 1.28 -13.89 2.28
C ARG A 9 0.66 -13.23 3.52
N ALA A 10 -0.64 -13.46 3.69
CA ALA A 10 -1.35 -13.06 4.90
C ALA A 10 -0.71 -13.72 6.14
N HIS A 11 -0.56 -12.96 7.22
CA HIS A 11 0.08 -13.44 8.45
C HIS A 11 -0.38 -12.65 9.68
N PRO A 12 -0.39 -13.27 10.88
CA PRO A 12 -0.54 -12.53 12.12
C PRO A 12 0.72 -11.68 12.39
N ARG A 13 0.53 -10.46 12.90
CA ARG A 13 1.59 -9.55 13.33
C ARG A 13 1.34 -9.12 14.77
N ARG A 14 2.38 -9.22 15.61
CA ARG A 14 2.37 -8.66 16.96
C ARG A 14 2.70 -7.17 16.90
N LEU A 15 1.87 -6.36 17.55
CA LEU A 15 2.06 -4.91 17.71
C LEU A 15 2.95 -4.64 18.93
N GLU A 16 3.50 -3.43 19.01
CA GLU A 16 4.32 -2.99 20.17
C GLU A 16 3.54 -3.06 21.50
N SER A 17 2.21 -2.86 21.46
CA SER A 17 1.32 -3.04 22.61
C SER A 17 1.16 -4.51 23.07
N GLY A 18 1.78 -5.46 22.38
CA GLY A 18 1.64 -6.90 22.65
C GLY A 18 0.42 -7.56 22.00
N ARG A 19 -0.55 -6.79 21.50
CA ARG A 19 -1.72 -7.29 20.77
C ARG A 19 -1.32 -7.95 19.44
N VAL A 20 -2.08 -8.96 19.02
CA VAL A 20 -1.92 -9.58 17.70
C VAL A 20 -2.98 -9.01 16.76
N THR A 21 -2.56 -8.59 15.57
CA THR A 21 -3.45 -8.18 14.48
C THR A 21 -3.21 -9.08 13.26
N PHE A 22 -4.20 -9.21 12.39
CA PHE A 22 -4.05 -9.96 11.14
C PHE A 22 -3.67 -9.02 10.00
N VAL A 23 -2.57 -9.33 9.31
CA VAL A 23 -2.12 -8.61 8.13
C VAL A 23 -2.54 -9.40 6.91
N CYS A 24 -3.39 -8.81 6.08
CA CYS A 24 -3.82 -9.42 4.82
C CYS A 24 -2.65 -9.59 3.84
N GLU A 25 -2.82 -10.49 2.87
CA GLU A 25 -1.90 -10.61 1.74
C GLU A 25 -1.83 -9.27 0.99
N ASN A 26 -0.60 -8.84 0.68
CA ASN A 26 -0.36 -7.59 -0.04
C ASN A 26 0.98 -7.66 -0.81
N TRP A 27 1.12 -6.79 -1.81
CA TRP A 27 2.36 -6.53 -2.52
C TRP A 27 3.24 -5.58 -1.72
N ALA A 28 4.51 -5.95 -1.55
CA ALA A 28 5.51 -5.11 -0.93
C ALA A 28 6.65 -4.86 -1.93
N TYR A 29 7.03 -3.60 -2.09
CA TYR A 29 8.21 -3.24 -2.87
C TYR A 29 9.44 -3.27 -1.97
N TYR A 30 10.44 -4.04 -2.36
CA TYR A 30 11.74 -4.08 -1.70
C TYR A 30 12.76 -3.39 -2.60
N GLU A 31 13.15 -2.18 -2.21
CA GLU A 31 14.17 -1.42 -2.92
C GLU A 31 15.52 -2.14 -2.71
N ARG A 32 16.03 -2.78 -3.76
CA ARG A 32 17.31 -3.49 -3.71
C ARG A 32 18.43 -2.45 -3.72
N ASN A 33 18.87 -2.02 -2.53
CA ASN A 33 20.08 -1.25 -2.23
C ASN A 33 20.77 -0.64 -3.46
N GLN A 34 20.48 0.61 -3.81
CA GLN A 34 21.24 1.37 -4.80
C GLN A 34 20.99 2.87 -4.63
N GLY A 35 21.85 3.53 -3.84
CA GLY A 35 21.93 4.99 -3.77
C GLY A 35 21.33 5.65 -2.52
N PRO A 36 21.47 6.98 -2.39
CA PRO A 36 20.95 7.73 -1.25
C PRO A 36 19.46 7.45 -1.08
N LYS A 37 19.02 7.19 0.16
CA LYS A 37 17.62 6.90 0.52
C LYS A 37 16.69 7.91 -0.16
N ARG A 38 16.06 7.52 -1.26
CA ARG A 38 15.08 8.36 -1.93
C ARG A 38 13.81 8.29 -1.12
N ASN A 39 13.36 9.43 -0.60
CA ASN A 39 12.11 9.51 0.17
C ASN A 39 10.88 9.22 -0.69
N SER A 40 11.02 9.20 -2.03
CA SER A 40 9.97 8.74 -2.93
C SER A 40 10.51 8.28 -4.29
N TYR A 41 9.76 7.44 -4.99
CA TYR A 41 10.06 7.00 -6.36
C TYR A 41 8.77 6.63 -7.13
N LYS A 42 8.84 6.67 -8.46
CA LYS A 42 7.73 6.28 -9.35
C LYS A 42 8.01 4.94 -10.04
N HIS A 43 6.99 4.11 -10.19
CA HIS A 43 7.08 2.79 -10.81
C HIS A 43 5.70 2.33 -11.32
N PRO A 44 5.62 1.34 -12.23
CA PRO A 44 4.34 0.74 -12.59
C PRO A 44 3.78 -0.11 -11.44
N CYS A 45 2.45 -0.18 -11.34
CA CYS A 45 1.72 -1.07 -10.44
C CYS A 45 1.81 -2.51 -10.93
N PRO A 46 2.16 -3.50 -10.07
CA PRO A 46 2.29 -4.89 -10.48
C PRO A 46 0.94 -5.55 -10.79
N LYS A 47 -0.20 -4.97 -10.34
CA LYS A 47 -1.54 -5.49 -10.64
C LYS A 47 -2.18 -4.90 -11.90
N CYS A 48 -2.07 -3.59 -12.11
CA CYS A 48 -2.81 -2.90 -13.18
C CYS A 48 -1.93 -2.11 -14.16
N GLY A 49 -0.61 -2.08 -13.95
CA GLY A 49 0.34 -1.33 -14.79
C GLY A 49 0.30 0.20 -14.64
N ALA A 50 -0.69 0.76 -13.93
CA ALA A 50 -0.79 2.21 -13.70
C ALA A 50 0.45 2.75 -12.99
N ARG A 51 0.78 4.02 -13.25
CA ARG A 51 1.94 4.67 -12.62
C ARG A 51 1.63 4.96 -11.15
N VAL A 52 2.52 4.54 -10.27
CA VAL A 52 2.41 4.69 -8.81
C VAL A 52 3.58 5.51 -8.28
N LEU A 53 3.31 6.38 -7.31
CA LEU A 53 4.31 7.07 -6.50
C LEU A 53 4.39 6.41 -5.12
N SER A 54 5.53 5.82 -4.81
CA SER A 54 5.82 5.29 -3.48
C SER A 54 6.59 6.30 -2.65
N VAL A 55 6.16 6.54 -1.41
CA VAL A 55 6.76 7.51 -0.48
C VAL A 55 7.12 6.82 0.82
N HIS A 56 8.35 7.03 1.30
CA HIS A 56 8.81 6.51 2.58
C HIS A 56 8.23 7.37 3.72
N MET A 57 7.60 6.72 4.70
CA MET A 57 6.91 7.42 5.78
C MET A 57 7.85 7.70 6.98
N PRO A 58 7.63 8.78 7.76
CA PRO A 58 8.48 9.14 8.89
C PRO A 58 8.63 8.03 9.94
N ASN A 59 7.57 7.25 10.19
CA ASN A 59 7.57 6.15 11.15
C ASN A 59 7.92 4.79 10.52
N GLY A 60 8.59 4.83 9.36
CA GLY A 60 8.94 3.66 8.58
C GLY A 60 7.78 3.14 7.72
N GLY A 61 8.14 2.26 6.78
CA GLY A 61 7.21 1.74 5.78
C GLY A 61 6.99 2.68 4.60
N TRP A 62 6.13 2.24 3.69
CA TRP A 62 5.87 2.90 2.41
C TRP A 62 4.37 3.16 2.24
N ALA A 63 4.05 4.33 1.69
CA ALA A 63 2.71 4.67 1.23
C ALA A 63 2.70 4.77 -0.31
N HIS A 64 1.62 4.30 -0.94
CA HIS A 64 1.54 4.18 -2.40
C HIS A 64 0.41 5.06 -2.98
N PHE A 65 0.75 6.01 -3.81
CA PHE A 65 -0.20 6.96 -4.40
C PHE A 65 -0.26 6.79 -5.91
N GLU A 66 -1.29 7.36 -6.53
CA GLU A 66 -1.30 7.52 -7.99
C GLU A 66 -0.11 8.39 -8.43
N GLY A 67 0.58 7.96 -9.48
CA GLY A 67 1.83 8.57 -9.97
C GLY A 67 1.65 9.60 -11.08
N GLU A 68 0.41 9.79 -11.55
CA GLU A 68 0.04 10.78 -12.55
C GLU A 68 0.08 12.22 -12.00
N PRO A 69 0.33 13.23 -12.84
CA PRO A 69 0.34 14.63 -12.44
C PRO A 69 -0.96 15.02 -11.72
N GLY A 70 -0.84 15.68 -10.57
CA GLY A 70 -1.99 16.11 -9.77
C GLY A 70 -2.66 15.00 -8.93
N MET A 71 -2.32 13.73 -9.13
CA MET A 71 -2.94 12.61 -8.40
C MET A 71 -2.09 12.05 -7.25
N THR A 72 -0.95 12.68 -6.95
CA THR A 72 0.05 12.21 -5.96
C THR A 72 -0.42 12.18 -4.51
N ARG A 73 -1.64 12.65 -4.23
CA ARG A 73 -2.31 12.59 -2.91
C ARG A 73 -3.36 11.48 -2.83
N ILE A 74 -3.71 10.85 -3.94
CA ILE A 74 -4.73 9.81 -4.03
C ILE A 74 -4.07 8.46 -3.82
N LYS A 75 -4.57 7.67 -2.86
CA LYS A 75 -4.03 6.31 -2.58
C LYS A 75 -4.32 5.38 -3.75
N HIS A 76 -3.30 4.67 -4.22
CA HIS A 76 -3.47 3.73 -5.32
C HIS A 76 -4.23 2.47 -4.85
N PRO A 77 -5.42 2.16 -5.40
CA PRO A 77 -6.31 1.12 -4.86
C PRO A 77 -5.69 -0.27 -4.82
N CYS A 78 -4.89 -0.65 -5.82
CA CYS A 78 -4.34 -2.01 -5.92
C CYS A 78 -3.36 -2.38 -4.82
N LEU A 79 -2.80 -1.38 -4.13
CA LEU A 79 -1.77 -1.55 -3.09
C LEU A 79 -2.31 -1.28 -1.67
N HIS A 80 -3.53 -0.76 -1.58
CA HIS A 80 -4.23 -0.49 -0.33
C HIS A 80 -5.32 -1.51 -0.03
N ARG A 81 -5.83 -2.18 -1.06
CA ARG A 81 -6.82 -3.24 -0.90
C ARG A 81 -6.11 -4.57 -0.70
N GLY A 82 -6.33 -5.20 0.45
CA GLY A 82 -5.93 -6.59 0.69
C GLY A 82 -6.51 -7.54 -0.36
N GLU A 83 -5.79 -8.61 -0.64
CA GLU A 83 -6.26 -9.63 -1.59
C GLU A 83 -7.57 -10.28 -1.11
N GLY A 84 -8.52 -10.47 -2.03
CA GLY A 84 -9.86 -11.00 -1.71
C GLY A 84 -10.86 -9.98 -1.14
N LEU A 85 -10.46 -8.73 -0.87
CA LEU A 85 -11.41 -7.69 -0.47
C LEU A 85 -12.22 -7.19 -1.67
N CYS A 86 -13.54 -7.41 -1.62
CA CYS A 86 -14.49 -6.99 -2.65
C CYS A 86 -14.37 -5.50 -2.97
N ARG A 87 -14.66 -5.12 -4.22
CA ARG A 87 -14.73 -3.71 -4.66
C ARG A 87 -15.81 -2.88 -3.97
N VAL A 88 -16.82 -3.58 -3.45
CA VAL A 88 -17.96 -3.02 -2.75
C VAL A 88 -17.55 -2.54 -1.36
N ARG A 89 -18.11 -1.41 -0.95
CA ARG A 89 -17.97 -0.88 0.41
C ARG A 89 -18.61 -1.87 1.39
N ASP A 90 -17.96 -2.15 2.50
CA ASP A 90 -18.57 -2.96 3.55
C ASP A 90 -19.85 -2.28 4.05
N THR A 91 -20.96 -3.02 4.08
CA THR A 91 -22.27 -2.50 4.49
C THR A 91 -22.34 -2.19 5.98
N LEU A 92 -21.41 -2.75 6.78
CA LEU A 92 -21.33 -2.54 8.22
C LEU A 92 -20.45 -1.33 8.59
N THR A 93 -19.63 -0.84 7.66
CA THR A 93 -18.79 0.34 7.87
C THR A 93 -19.64 1.58 7.70
N LEU A 94 -20.11 2.12 8.83
CA LEU A 94 -20.89 3.36 8.92
C LEU A 94 -20.21 4.50 8.16
N ASP A 95 -21.00 5.31 7.46
CA ASP A 95 -20.46 6.49 6.81
C ASP A 95 -20.19 7.58 7.82
N LEU A 96 -18.91 7.99 7.93
CA LEU A 96 -18.48 9.04 8.85
C LEU A 96 -19.11 10.41 8.53
N PHE A 97 -19.77 10.56 7.38
CA PHE A 97 -20.35 11.80 6.89
C PHE A 97 -21.78 11.63 6.36
N GLN A 98 -22.54 10.63 6.82
CA GLN A 98 -23.91 10.42 6.35
C GLN A 98 -24.88 11.56 6.73
N ASP A 99 -24.48 12.43 7.68
CA ASP A 99 -25.31 13.49 8.26
C ASP A 99 -24.75 14.92 8.08
N ILE A 100 -24.12 15.26 6.95
CA ILE A 100 -23.73 16.65 6.62
C ILE A 100 -24.45 17.14 5.36
#